data_AF-A0A2D6GIJ0-F1
#
_entry.id   AF-A0A2D6GIJ0-F1
#
_cell.length_a   1.000
_cell.length_b   1.000
_cell.length_c   1.000
_cell.angle_alpha   90.00
_cell.angle_beta   90.00
_cell.angle_gamma   90.00
#
_symmetry.space_group_name_H-M   'P 1'
#
loop_
_entity.id
_entity.type
_entity.pdbx_description
1 polymer ?
#
loop_
_entity_poly.entity_id
_entity_poly.type
_entity_poly.pdbx_seq_one_letter_code
_entity_poly.pdbx_strand_id
1 'polypeptide(L)'
;MLTFLLFSTAAHAQYPEIDEEPYLDPAAANEALQPTKRAQSTQAYMLGINYGLNPIIILAPALSLSMYWDPLVLGLEISDSDTIGIWEKERQENFGTSRFSGETQFIKWFYGDNFYLMAAREHRNIKLWSRTFNRHSGKAKFDMFVETTIASLGAGLLRFNDIGFLSIDIIRYNFIENQSVKIVEYWETWTETVGDRDRLDQNIKDRSDKWIKIINAPTGFVVTFGIYF
;
A
#
# COMPACT_ATOMS: atom_id res chain seq x y z
N MET A 1 -3.18 -6.66 -40.76
CA MET A 1 -3.68 -8.03 -40.57
C MET A 1 -2.99 -8.56 -39.32
N LEU A 2 -3.62 -8.35 -38.15
CA LEU A 2 -3.02 -8.53 -36.83
C LEU A 2 -4.07 -9.21 -35.94
N THR A 3 -4.10 -10.53 -35.98
CA THR A 3 -4.85 -11.39 -35.06
C THR A 3 -4.31 -12.81 -35.22
N PHE A 4 -4.29 -13.58 -34.14
CA PHE A 4 -3.71 -14.92 -33.96
C PHE A 4 -2.27 -14.99 -33.44
N LEU A 5 -2.10 -14.65 -32.16
CA LEU A 5 -1.08 -15.25 -31.28
C LEU A 5 -1.59 -15.28 -29.82
N LEU A 6 -2.83 -15.71 -29.63
CA LEU A 6 -3.40 -16.07 -28.32
C LEU A 6 -4.05 -17.44 -28.49
N PHE A 7 -3.86 -18.33 -27.51
CA PHE A 7 -4.35 -19.72 -27.39
C PHE A 7 -3.52 -20.83 -28.04
N SER A 8 -2.37 -21.16 -27.44
CA SER A 8 -1.73 -22.47 -27.68
C SER A 8 -1.22 -23.21 -26.43
N THR A 9 -1.56 -22.77 -25.22
CA THR A 9 -1.25 -23.52 -23.98
C THR A 9 -2.43 -24.31 -23.40
N ALA A 10 -3.56 -24.41 -24.11
CA ALA A 10 -4.76 -25.12 -23.64
C ALA A 10 -4.86 -26.59 -24.12
N ALA A 11 -3.82 -27.17 -24.73
CA ALA A 11 -3.90 -28.47 -25.40
C ALA A 11 -2.81 -29.49 -25.00
N HIS A 12 -2.34 -29.47 -23.75
CA HIS A 12 -1.51 -30.55 -23.20
C HIS A 12 -2.00 -31.07 -21.84
N ALA A 13 -3.32 -31.08 -21.63
CA ALA A 13 -3.96 -31.96 -20.65
C ALA A 13 -4.26 -33.32 -21.32
N GLN A 14 -3.19 -34.05 -21.69
CA GLN A 14 -3.31 -35.49 -21.93
C GLN A 14 -2.99 -36.18 -20.60
N TYR A 15 -4.03 -36.78 -20.03
CA TYR A 15 -4.03 -37.64 -18.85
C TYR A 15 -2.74 -38.47 -18.68
N PRO A 16 -2.11 -38.44 -17.50
CA PRO A 16 -1.72 -39.66 -16.82
C PRO A 16 -2.96 -40.24 -16.12
N GLU A 17 -3.06 -41.56 -16.11
CA GLU A 17 -3.92 -42.32 -15.19
C GLU A 17 -3.79 -41.72 -13.77
N ILE A 18 -4.89 -41.18 -13.25
CA ILE A 18 -4.98 -40.81 -11.83
C ILE A 18 -5.25 -42.13 -11.10
N ASP A 19 -4.18 -42.83 -10.75
CA ASP A 19 -4.26 -43.80 -9.67
C ASP A 19 -3.74 -43.09 -8.40
N GLU A 20 -4.56 -43.19 -7.36
CA GLU A 20 -4.40 -42.66 -6.00
C GLU A 20 -4.90 -41.23 -5.72
N GLU A 21 -5.99 -41.18 -4.95
CA GLU A 21 -6.61 -39.97 -4.42
C GLU A 21 -5.63 -39.22 -3.48
N PRO A 22 -5.39 -37.91 -3.69
CA PRO A 22 -4.41 -37.12 -2.91
C PRO A 22 -4.79 -36.95 -1.42
N TYR A 23 -5.95 -37.44 -0.99
CA TYR A 23 -6.38 -37.45 0.42
C TYR A 23 -5.98 -38.71 1.18
N LEU A 24 -5.48 -39.75 0.50
CA LEU A 24 -5.10 -41.03 1.09
C LEU A 24 -3.59 -41.24 1.19
N ASP A 25 -2.77 -40.37 0.61
CA ASP A 25 -1.31 -40.39 0.75
C ASP A 25 -0.82 -39.35 1.77
N PRO A 26 -0.39 -39.77 2.97
CA PRO A 26 0.20 -38.88 3.97
C PRO A 26 1.47 -38.18 3.48
N ALA A 27 2.20 -38.74 2.50
CA ALA A 27 3.42 -38.16 1.96
C ALA A 27 3.10 -36.98 1.02
N ALA A 28 2.18 -37.16 0.06
CA ALA A 28 1.68 -36.07 -0.78
C ALA A 28 0.99 -34.97 0.04
N ALA A 29 0.20 -35.34 1.06
CA ALA A 29 -0.38 -34.38 1.99
C ALA A 29 0.69 -33.59 2.76
N ASN A 30 1.75 -34.25 3.21
CA ASN A 30 2.87 -33.60 3.89
C ASN A 30 3.68 -32.70 2.95
N GLU A 31 3.87 -33.09 1.69
CA GLU A 31 4.55 -32.27 0.67
C GLU A 31 3.73 -31.02 0.29
N ALA A 32 2.40 -31.14 0.22
CA ALA A 32 1.50 -29.99 0.03
C ALA A 32 1.46 -29.05 1.25
N LEU A 33 1.63 -29.59 2.47
CA LEU A 33 1.63 -28.82 3.72
C LEU A 33 3.02 -28.21 4.04
N GLN A 34 4.11 -28.84 3.58
CA GLN A 34 5.51 -28.45 3.80
C GLN A 34 6.28 -28.53 2.47
N PRO A 35 6.01 -27.63 1.51
CA PRO A 35 6.63 -27.70 0.20
C PRO A 35 8.14 -27.48 0.30
N THR A 36 8.91 -28.36 -0.32
CA THR A 36 10.39 -28.33 -0.37
C THR A 36 10.93 -27.10 -1.10
N LYS A 37 10.10 -26.47 -1.93
CA LYS A 37 10.39 -25.23 -2.68
C LYS A 37 9.29 -24.21 -2.44
N ARG A 38 9.67 -22.96 -2.17
CA ARG A 38 8.76 -21.84 -1.92
C ARG A 38 7.93 -21.43 -3.14
N ALA A 39 8.52 -21.52 -4.33
CA ALA A 39 7.87 -21.25 -5.61
C ALA A 39 8.38 -22.28 -6.64
N GLN A 40 7.63 -22.47 -7.73
CA GLN A 40 8.00 -23.42 -8.79
C GLN A 40 9.35 -23.10 -9.43
N SER A 41 9.72 -21.81 -9.47
CA SER A 41 10.98 -21.29 -10.00
C SER A 41 11.75 -20.50 -8.94
N THR A 42 13.07 -20.44 -9.07
CA THR A 42 13.95 -19.59 -8.24
C THR A 42 13.80 -18.09 -8.56
N GLN A 43 13.12 -17.77 -9.66
CA GLN A 43 12.79 -16.41 -10.09
C GLN A 43 11.36 -16.36 -10.62
N ALA A 44 10.61 -15.31 -10.25
CA ALA A 44 9.28 -15.06 -10.76
C ALA A 44 8.94 -13.57 -10.73
N TYR A 45 8.17 -13.09 -11.69
CA TYR A 45 7.54 -11.77 -11.63
C TYR A 45 6.22 -11.88 -10.90
N MET A 46 5.90 -10.85 -10.13
CA MET A 46 4.76 -10.82 -9.22
C MET A 46 3.97 -9.53 -9.44
N LEU A 47 2.70 -9.66 -9.77
CA LEU A 47 1.76 -8.56 -9.94
C LEU A 47 0.63 -8.70 -8.94
N GLY A 48 0.44 -7.70 -8.08
CA GLY A 48 -0.58 -7.77 -7.04
C GLY A 48 -1.19 -6.43 -6.67
N ILE A 49 -2.19 -6.51 -5.79
CA ILE A 49 -2.84 -5.36 -5.17
C ILE A 49 -2.61 -5.45 -3.67
N ASN A 50 -2.26 -4.33 -3.08
CA ASN A 50 -1.93 -4.16 -1.68
C ASN A 50 -3.03 -3.35 -0.98
N TYR A 51 -3.55 -3.90 0.12
CA TYR A 51 -4.45 -3.25 1.08
C TYR A 51 -3.87 -3.37 2.48
N GLY A 52 -4.11 -2.39 3.34
CA GLY A 52 -3.62 -2.45 4.72
C GLY A 52 -4.42 -1.58 5.65
N LEU A 53 -4.21 -1.75 6.96
CA LEU A 53 -4.97 -1.03 7.99
C LEU A 53 -4.42 0.38 8.30
N ASN A 54 -3.44 0.86 7.54
CA ASN A 54 -3.01 2.26 7.62
C ASN A 54 -4.05 3.15 6.89
N PRO A 55 -4.52 4.26 7.49
CA PRO A 55 -5.54 5.12 6.87
C PRO A 55 -5.24 5.56 5.44
N ILE A 56 -3.96 5.75 5.08
CA ILE A 56 -3.59 6.08 3.70
C ILE A 56 -3.81 4.87 2.78
N ILE A 57 -3.42 3.68 3.21
CA ILE A 57 -3.48 2.45 2.40
C ILE A 57 -4.92 1.94 2.28
N ILE A 58 -5.78 2.16 3.30
CA ILE A 58 -7.22 1.87 3.22
C ILE A 58 -7.87 2.67 2.10
N LEU A 59 -7.56 3.97 2.04
CA LEU A 59 -8.19 4.92 1.12
C LEU A 59 -7.52 4.94 -0.26
N ALA A 60 -6.26 4.51 -0.35
CA ALA A 60 -5.46 4.43 -1.56
C ALA A 60 -4.75 3.05 -1.63
N PRO A 61 -5.43 1.99 -2.08
CA PRO A 61 -4.77 0.71 -2.32
C PRO A 61 -3.65 0.88 -3.35
N ALA A 62 -2.62 0.05 -3.24
CA ALA A 62 -1.44 0.13 -4.11
C ALA A 62 -1.41 -1.02 -5.11
N LEU A 63 -0.99 -0.74 -6.34
CA LEU A 63 -0.54 -1.76 -7.29
C LEU A 63 0.90 -2.12 -6.96
N SER A 64 1.18 -3.42 -6.86
CA SER A 64 2.49 -3.96 -6.52
C SER A 64 3.11 -4.67 -7.72
N LEU A 65 4.31 -4.26 -8.08
CA LEU A 65 5.14 -4.80 -9.15
C LEU A 65 6.42 -5.32 -8.51
N SER A 66 6.65 -6.63 -8.51
CA SER A 66 7.81 -7.20 -7.83
C SER A 66 8.42 -8.39 -8.58
N MET A 67 9.66 -8.71 -8.22
CA MET A 67 10.39 -9.86 -8.69
C MET A 67 10.83 -10.67 -7.47
N TYR A 68 10.38 -11.90 -7.40
CA TYR A 68 10.96 -12.92 -6.55
C TYR A 68 12.25 -13.39 -7.18
N TRP A 69 13.32 -13.40 -6.39
CA TRP A 69 14.61 -13.98 -6.73
C TRP A 69 15.19 -14.57 -5.45
N ASP A 70 15.00 -15.86 -5.24
CA ASP A 70 15.29 -16.56 -3.98
C ASP A 70 16.69 -16.21 -3.42
N PRO A 71 16.82 -15.76 -2.15
CA PRO A 71 15.79 -15.65 -1.09
C PRO A 71 15.23 -14.23 -0.91
N LEU A 72 15.17 -13.44 -1.98
CA LEU A 72 14.75 -12.05 -1.96
C LEU A 72 13.46 -11.81 -2.77
N VAL A 73 12.73 -10.76 -2.41
CA VAL A 73 11.75 -10.11 -3.27
C VAL A 73 12.11 -8.64 -3.34
N LEU A 74 12.19 -8.10 -4.55
CA LEU A 74 12.38 -6.68 -4.81
C LEU A 74 11.14 -6.15 -5.49
N GLY A 75 10.66 -4.97 -5.10
CA GLY A 75 9.46 -4.44 -5.71
C GLY A 75 9.21 -2.96 -5.51
N LEU A 76 8.23 -2.52 -6.28
CA LEU A 76 7.68 -1.18 -6.27
C LEU A 76 6.18 -1.27 -6.01
N GLU A 77 5.66 -0.37 -5.18
CA GLU A 77 4.22 -0.20 -5.00
C GLU A 77 3.84 1.23 -5.33
N ILE A 78 2.76 1.41 -6.08
CA ILE A 78 2.24 2.73 -6.47
C ILE A 78 0.78 2.79 -6.04
N SER A 79 0.43 3.82 -5.31
CA SER A 79 -0.93 4.09 -4.83
C SER A 79 -1.37 5.48 -5.24
N ASP A 80 -2.62 5.58 -5.65
CA ASP A 80 -3.29 6.85 -5.92
C ASP A 80 -4.78 6.70 -5.68
N SER A 81 -5.32 7.46 -4.73
CA SER A 81 -6.73 7.33 -4.36
C SER A 81 -7.71 7.98 -5.33
N ASP A 82 -7.26 8.77 -6.31
CA ASP A 82 -8.14 9.30 -7.35
C ASP A 82 -8.26 8.32 -8.52
N THR A 83 -7.18 7.60 -8.85
CA THR A 83 -7.18 6.70 -10.02
C THR A 83 -7.33 5.22 -9.68
N ILE A 84 -6.85 4.79 -8.50
CA ILE A 84 -6.83 3.38 -8.05
C ILE A 84 -7.77 3.18 -6.84
N GLY A 85 -8.20 4.26 -6.18
CA GLY A 85 -9.05 4.24 -5.00
C GLY A 85 -10.48 3.77 -5.28
N ILE A 86 -10.95 2.79 -4.51
CA ILE A 86 -12.35 2.32 -4.55
C ILE A 86 -13.28 3.07 -3.58
N TRP A 87 -12.70 3.88 -2.67
CA TRP A 87 -13.40 4.61 -1.61
C TRP A 87 -13.43 6.12 -1.84
N GLU A 88 -13.42 6.56 -3.11
CA GLU A 88 -13.37 7.98 -3.45
C GLU A 88 -14.52 8.77 -2.81
N LYS A 89 -15.75 8.22 -2.86
CA LYS A 89 -16.94 8.88 -2.33
C LYS A 89 -16.85 9.06 -0.81
N GLU A 90 -16.59 7.98 -0.08
CA GLU A 90 -16.48 7.97 1.38
C GLU A 90 -15.32 8.87 1.83
N ARG A 91 -14.22 8.87 1.09
CA ARG A 91 -13.09 9.77 1.32
C ARG A 91 -13.52 11.22 1.14
N GLN A 92 -14.22 11.58 0.05
CA GLN A 92 -14.67 12.94 -0.19
C GLN A 92 -15.73 13.39 0.82
N GLU A 93 -16.62 12.51 1.27
CA GLU A 93 -17.61 12.83 2.30
C GLU A 93 -16.96 13.11 3.67
N ASN A 94 -15.94 12.34 4.05
CA ASN A 94 -15.25 12.49 5.35
C ASN A 94 -14.16 13.57 5.33
N PHE A 95 -13.41 13.67 4.23
CA PHE A 95 -12.21 14.50 4.12
C PHE A 95 -12.35 15.63 3.09
N GLY A 96 -13.51 15.84 2.47
CA GLY A 96 -13.67 16.81 1.38
C GLY A 96 -12.81 16.48 0.16
N THR A 97 -12.64 17.44 -0.74
CA THR A 97 -11.71 17.34 -1.86
C THR A 97 -10.31 17.03 -1.33
N SER A 98 -9.82 15.82 -1.58
CA SER A 98 -8.57 15.30 -1.05
C SER A 98 -8.00 14.23 -1.98
N ARG A 99 -6.67 14.09 -1.99
CA ARG A 99 -5.95 13.06 -2.73
C ARG A 99 -4.82 12.53 -1.87
N PHE A 100 -4.77 11.22 -1.73
CA PHE A 100 -3.70 10.46 -1.11
C PHE A 100 -2.97 9.68 -2.19
N SER A 101 -1.65 9.79 -2.24
CA SER A 101 -0.82 9.03 -3.16
C SER A 101 0.47 8.58 -2.48
N GLY A 102 1.09 7.55 -3.01
CA GLY A 102 2.34 7.07 -2.46
C GLY A 102 3.08 6.12 -3.38
N GLU A 103 4.39 6.14 -3.24
CA GLU A 103 5.34 5.27 -3.93
C GLU A 103 6.17 4.55 -2.88
N THR A 104 6.30 3.24 -3.01
CA THR A 104 7.08 2.42 -2.10
C THR A 104 8.09 1.61 -2.89
N GLN A 105 9.34 1.60 -2.44
CA GLN A 105 10.37 0.68 -2.91
C GLN A 105 10.68 -0.26 -1.77
N PHE A 106 10.66 -1.57 -2.02
CA PHE A 106 10.85 -2.55 -0.95
C PHE A 106 11.78 -3.69 -1.34
N ILE A 107 12.42 -4.23 -0.31
CA ILE A 107 13.12 -5.51 -0.32
C ILE A 107 12.56 -6.38 0.79
N LYS A 108 12.27 -7.65 0.47
CA LYS A 108 11.92 -8.69 1.42
C LYS A 108 13.00 -9.76 1.38
N TRP A 109 13.50 -10.16 2.53
CA TRP A 109 14.47 -11.24 2.67
C TRP A 109 13.87 -12.36 3.51
N PHE A 110 13.77 -13.54 2.90
CA PHE A 110 13.20 -14.71 3.56
C PHE A 110 14.13 -15.24 4.65
N TYR A 111 13.55 -15.48 5.83
CA TYR A 111 14.18 -16.23 6.92
C TYR A 111 13.26 -17.42 7.27
N GLY A 112 13.77 -18.64 7.13
CA GLY A 112 12.93 -19.84 7.19
C GLY A 112 12.03 -19.99 5.97
N ASP A 113 10.95 -20.77 6.11
CA ASP A 113 10.19 -21.22 4.94
C ASP A 113 9.44 -20.09 4.25
N ASN A 114 8.54 -19.39 4.95
CA ASN A 114 7.67 -18.37 4.34
C ASN A 114 7.74 -17.01 5.04
N PHE A 115 8.53 -16.91 6.11
CA PHE A 115 8.68 -15.65 6.83
C PHE A 115 9.75 -14.78 6.14
N TYR A 116 9.54 -13.47 6.16
CA TYR A 116 10.54 -12.52 5.68
C TYR A 116 10.70 -11.35 6.63
N LEU A 117 11.89 -10.79 6.61
CA LEU A 117 12.14 -9.41 7.06
C LEU A 117 12.03 -8.51 5.84
N MET A 118 11.56 -7.29 6.04
CA MET A 118 11.47 -6.30 4.98
C MET A 118 12.13 -4.99 5.37
N ALA A 119 12.67 -4.33 4.36
CA ALA A 119 12.99 -2.92 4.42
C ALA A 119 12.29 -2.23 3.24
N ALA A 120 11.76 -1.04 3.47
CA ALA A 120 11.13 -0.25 2.44
C ALA A 120 11.44 1.23 2.61
N ARG A 121 11.36 1.96 1.50
CA ARG A 121 11.36 3.41 1.47
C ARG A 121 10.07 3.86 0.82
N GLU A 122 9.33 4.69 1.53
CA GLU A 122 7.99 5.11 1.16
C GLU A 122 7.96 6.63 1.03
N HIS A 123 7.56 7.12 -0.13
CA HIS A 123 7.24 8.51 -0.35
C HIS A 123 5.72 8.66 -0.40
N ARG A 124 5.15 9.36 0.58
CA ARG A 124 3.70 9.52 0.75
C ARG A 124 3.32 10.99 0.63
N ASN A 125 2.24 11.27 -0.08
CA ASN A 125 1.71 12.61 -0.30
C ASN A 125 0.23 12.68 0.07
N ILE A 126 -0.14 13.72 0.80
CA ILE A 126 -1.52 14.07 1.10
C ILE A 126 -1.79 15.48 0.59
N LYS A 127 -2.78 15.61 -0.29
CA LYS A 127 -3.29 16.89 -0.76
C LYS A 127 -4.69 17.10 -0.20
N LEU A 128 -4.89 18.22 0.47
CA LEU A 128 -6.13 18.58 1.12
C LEU A 128 -6.56 19.98 0.70
N TRP A 129 -7.70 20.06 0.01
CA TRP A 129 -8.19 21.33 -0.52
C TRP A 129 -9.34 21.89 0.31
N SER A 130 -9.51 23.21 0.26
CA SER A 130 -10.64 23.96 0.82
C SER A 130 -10.88 23.70 2.31
N ARG A 131 -9.83 23.61 3.12
CA ARG A 131 -9.94 23.51 4.58
C ARG A 131 -10.47 24.81 5.15
N THR A 132 -11.50 24.69 5.98
CA THR A 132 -12.13 25.85 6.61
C THR A 132 -11.79 25.89 8.10
N PHE A 133 -11.47 27.09 8.59
CA PHE A 133 -11.39 27.44 10.00
C PHE A 133 -12.51 28.42 10.34
N ASN A 134 -13.45 27.97 11.19
CA ASN A 134 -14.58 28.78 11.63
C ASN A 134 -14.13 29.67 12.80
N ARG A 135 -14.16 30.99 12.58
CA ARG A 135 -13.89 32.01 13.60
C ARG A 135 -15.21 32.44 14.25
N HIS A 136 -15.14 33.19 15.36
CA HIS A 136 -16.34 33.76 15.97
C HIS A 136 -17.09 34.73 15.03
N SER A 137 -16.39 35.43 14.13
CA SER A 137 -16.99 36.33 13.14
C SER A 137 -16.43 36.16 11.72
N GLY A 138 -16.39 34.92 11.21
CA GLY A 138 -16.02 34.66 9.81
C GLY A 138 -15.41 33.28 9.56
N LYS A 139 -14.87 33.05 8.37
CA LYS A 139 -14.26 31.77 7.97
C LYS A 139 -12.97 32.01 7.19
N ALA A 140 -11.86 31.39 7.57
CA ALA A 140 -10.66 31.38 6.75
C ALA A 140 -10.58 30.05 5.97
N LYS A 141 -10.25 30.12 4.68
CA LYS A 141 -9.98 28.95 3.86
C LYS A 141 -8.48 28.80 3.57
N PHE A 142 -8.01 27.58 3.58
CA PHE A 142 -6.65 27.23 3.19
C PHE A 142 -6.58 25.82 2.59
N ASP A 143 -5.55 25.57 1.79
CA ASP A 143 -5.15 24.25 1.34
C ASP A 143 -3.93 23.79 2.12
N MET A 144 -3.79 22.48 2.26
CA MET A 144 -2.68 21.84 2.95
C MET A 144 -2.14 20.69 2.11
N PHE A 145 -0.83 20.74 1.86
CA PHE A 145 -0.09 19.72 1.13
C PHE A 145 1.00 19.18 2.05
N VAL A 146 0.97 17.88 2.30
CA VAL A 146 1.91 17.20 3.19
C VAL A 146 2.65 16.15 2.38
N GLU A 147 3.98 16.22 2.41
CA GLU A 147 4.86 15.25 1.79
C GLU A 147 5.75 14.63 2.87
N THR A 148 5.88 13.32 2.86
CA THR A 148 6.65 12.61 3.87
C THR A 148 7.39 11.45 3.23
N THR A 149 8.69 11.37 3.51
CA THR A 149 9.54 10.24 3.15
C THR A 149 9.85 9.44 4.41
N ILE A 150 9.61 8.14 4.34
CA ILE A 150 9.67 7.21 5.46
C ILE A 150 10.57 6.05 5.06
N ALA A 151 11.43 5.62 5.97
CA ALA A 151 12.04 4.30 5.93
C ALA A 151 11.25 3.35 6.83
N SER A 152 10.91 2.18 6.32
CA SER A 152 10.11 1.18 7.02
C SER A 152 10.90 -0.11 7.19
N LEU A 153 10.85 -0.70 8.38
CA LEU A 153 11.37 -2.04 8.66
C LEU A 153 10.23 -2.93 9.15
N GLY A 154 10.13 -4.15 8.66
CA GLY A 154 9.00 -5.00 8.99
C GLY A 154 9.29 -6.48 8.92
N ALA A 155 8.29 -7.26 9.27
CA ALA A 155 8.30 -8.71 9.14
C ALA A 155 6.92 -9.22 8.71
N GLY A 156 6.92 -10.30 7.96
CA GLY A 156 5.70 -10.86 7.42
C GLY A 156 5.82 -12.27 6.92
N LEU A 157 4.77 -12.71 6.24
CA LEU A 157 4.58 -14.03 5.66
C LEU A 157 4.28 -13.89 4.17
N LEU A 158 4.97 -14.64 3.32
CA LEU A 158 4.70 -14.70 1.89
C LEU A 158 4.65 -16.16 1.46
N ARG A 159 3.52 -16.54 0.85
CA ARG A 159 3.31 -17.87 0.28
C ARG A 159 2.95 -17.76 -1.19
N PHE A 160 3.42 -18.73 -1.96
CA PHE A 160 2.99 -18.96 -3.33
C PHE A 160 2.07 -20.18 -3.37
N ASN A 161 1.10 -20.14 -4.26
CA ASN A 161 0.27 -21.26 -4.67
C ASN A 161 0.56 -21.57 -6.15
N ASP A 162 -0.27 -22.36 -6.83
CA ASP A 162 0.01 -22.73 -8.23
C ASP A 162 -0.13 -21.57 -9.24
N ILE A 163 -0.96 -20.56 -8.91
CA ILE A 163 -1.33 -19.49 -9.84
C ILE A 163 -1.07 -18.08 -9.29
N GLY A 164 -0.69 -17.97 -8.02
CA GLY A 164 -0.62 -16.68 -7.34
C GLY A 164 0.13 -16.69 -6.04
N PHE A 165 0.14 -15.54 -5.37
CA PHE A 165 0.83 -15.35 -4.11
C PHE A 165 -0.03 -14.56 -3.12
N LEU A 166 0.28 -14.75 -1.84
CA LEU A 166 -0.26 -13.99 -0.73
C LEU A 166 0.89 -13.55 0.17
N SER A 167 1.02 -12.25 0.38
CA SER A 167 1.95 -11.64 1.31
C SER A 167 1.17 -10.91 2.40
N ILE A 168 1.57 -11.07 3.66
CA ILE A 168 1.01 -10.38 4.82
C ILE A 168 2.16 -9.79 5.62
N ASP A 169 2.25 -8.47 5.64
CA ASP A 169 3.16 -7.75 6.51
C ASP A 169 2.49 -7.62 7.88
N ILE A 170 3.00 -8.35 8.86
CA ILE A 170 2.40 -8.42 10.20
C ILE A 170 2.68 -7.13 10.96
N ILE A 171 3.93 -6.65 10.90
CA ILE A 171 4.40 -5.42 11.55
C ILE A 171 5.29 -4.64 10.58
N ARG A 172 5.08 -3.32 10.48
CA ARG A 172 6.01 -2.36 9.91
C ARG A 172 6.26 -1.19 10.89
N TYR A 173 7.51 -1.01 11.27
CA TYR A 173 8.02 0.15 11.99
C TYR A 173 8.48 1.21 11.01
N ASN A 174 8.02 2.44 11.23
CA ASN A 174 8.24 3.57 10.34
C ASN A 174 9.18 4.59 10.99
N PHE A 175 10.15 5.08 10.21
CA PHE A 175 11.11 6.10 10.60
C PHE A 175 11.01 7.26 9.59
N ILE A 176 10.67 8.45 10.06
CA ILE A 176 10.58 9.64 9.20
C ILE A 176 12.00 10.06 8.79
N GLU A 177 12.28 10.08 7.50
CA GLU A 177 13.53 10.62 6.95
C GLU A 177 13.41 12.12 6.67
N ASN A 178 12.32 12.51 6.02
CA ASN A 178 12.07 13.90 5.62
C ASN A 178 10.57 14.20 5.61
N GLN A 179 10.22 15.44 5.91
CA GLN A 179 8.85 15.92 5.91
C GLN A 179 8.78 17.35 5.40
N SER A 180 7.73 17.65 4.63
CA SER A 180 7.43 18.99 4.14
C SER A 180 5.95 19.26 4.27
N VAL A 181 5.59 20.45 4.73
CA VAL A 181 4.21 20.92 4.80
C VAL A 181 4.14 22.26 4.08
N LYS A 182 3.27 22.33 3.07
CA LYS A 182 2.97 23.56 2.34
C LYS A 182 1.52 23.96 2.59
N ILE A 183 1.32 25.22 2.94
CA ILE A 183 0.00 25.82 3.17
C ILE A 183 -0.23 26.91 2.13
N VAL A 184 -1.43 26.95 1.56
CA VAL A 184 -1.86 28.03 0.66
C VAL A 184 -3.13 28.62 1.23
N GLU A 185 -3.11 29.89 1.60
CA GLU A 185 -4.23 30.57 2.21
C GLU A 185 -4.98 31.46 1.21
N TYR A 186 -6.31 31.46 1.32
CA TYR A 186 -7.18 32.26 0.46
C TYR A 186 -7.56 33.56 1.14
N TRP A 187 -6.78 34.61 0.88
CA TRP A 187 -6.95 35.92 1.51
C TRP A 187 -8.35 36.53 1.27
N GLU A 188 -9.04 36.25 0.16
CA GLU A 188 -10.40 36.76 -0.05
C GLU A 188 -11.43 36.22 0.97
N THR A 189 -11.11 35.14 1.68
CA THR A 189 -11.98 34.59 2.73
C THR A 189 -11.75 35.27 4.08
N TRP A 190 -10.73 36.11 4.20
CA TRP A 190 -10.46 36.87 5.41
C TRP A 190 -11.43 38.03 5.58
N THR A 191 -12.53 37.79 6.27
CA THR A 191 -13.40 38.87 6.76
C THR A 191 -12.81 39.41 8.07
N GLU A 192 -12.09 40.52 8.03
CA GLU A 192 -11.61 41.19 9.24
C GLU A 192 -12.74 41.97 9.91
N THR A 193 -13.00 41.65 11.18
CA THR A 193 -13.67 42.57 12.11
C THR A 193 -13.20 42.28 13.54
N VAL A 194 -13.05 41.00 13.91
CA VAL A 194 -12.37 40.54 15.13
C VAL A 194 -11.84 39.12 14.90
N GLY A 195 -10.55 38.86 15.10
CA GLY A 195 -9.98 37.51 14.99
C GLY A 195 -8.46 37.51 15.11
N ASP A 196 -7.94 36.60 15.93
CA ASP A 196 -6.51 36.47 16.21
C ASP A 196 -5.84 35.51 15.20
N ARG A 197 -4.85 36.01 14.46
CA ARG A 197 -4.05 35.26 13.49
C ARG A 197 -3.38 34.05 14.16
N ASP A 198 -2.97 34.21 15.42
CA ASP A 198 -2.28 33.17 16.18
C ASP A 198 -3.14 31.91 16.35
N ARG A 199 -4.47 32.07 16.45
CA ARG A 199 -5.40 30.93 16.56
C ARG A 199 -5.50 30.13 15.27
N LEU A 200 -5.39 30.79 14.11
CA LEU A 200 -5.36 30.09 12.83
C LEU A 200 -4.04 29.37 12.64
N ASP A 201 -2.91 30.03 12.92
CA ASP A 201 -1.58 29.43 12.80
C ASP A 201 -1.45 28.21 13.72
N GLN A 202 -1.95 28.30 14.95
CA GLN A 202 -2.03 27.15 15.86
C GLN A 202 -2.93 26.05 15.29
N ASN A 203 -4.09 26.39 14.71
CA ASN A 203 -4.97 25.38 14.11
C ASN A 203 -4.33 24.65 12.93
N ILE A 204 -3.61 25.38 12.07
CA ILE A 204 -2.86 24.83 10.94
C ILE A 204 -1.79 23.89 11.48
N LYS A 205 -1.00 24.34 12.46
CA LYS A 205 0.05 23.54 13.09
C LYS A 205 -0.50 22.25 13.72
N ASP A 206 -1.55 22.34 14.54
CA ASP A 206 -2.17 21.18 15.20
C ASP A 206 -2.66 20.16 14.18
N ARG A 207 -3.23 20.62 13.06
CA ARG A 207 -3.69 19.75 11.97
C ARG A 207 -2.50 19.11 11.25
N SER A 208 -1.47 19.87 10.92
CA SER A 208 -0.24 19.36 10.30
C SER A 208 0.39 18.27 11.17
N ASP A 209 0.56 18.53 12.47
CA ASP A 209 1.14 17.57 13.43
C ASP A 209 0.28 16.30 13.52
N LYS A 210 -1.05 16.44 13.53
CA LYS A 210 -1.97 15.31 13.51
C LYS A 210 -1.82 14.47 12.24
N TRP A 211 -1.71 15.10 11.07
CA TRP A 211 -1.51 14.38 9.81
C TRP A 211 -0.18 13.65 9.77
N ILE A 212 0.90 14.29 10.19
CA ILE A 212 2.23 13.65 10.29
C ILE A 212 2.16 12.44 11.21
N LYS A 213 1.48 12.55 12.35
CA LYS A 213 1.30 11.43 13.28
C LYS A 213 0.52 10.27 12.66
N ILE A 214 -0.52 10.55 11.87
CA ILE A 214 -1.29 9.52 11.15
C ILE A 214 -0.42 8.83 10.09
N ILE A 215 0.32 9.60 9.31
CA ILE A 215 1.21 9.09 8.27
C ILE A 215 2.29 8.18 8.87
N ASN A 216 2.87 8.59 9.99
CA ASN A 216 3.96 7.87 10.65
C ASN A 216 3.49 6.75 11.60
N ALA A 217 2.19 6.55 11.75
CA ALA A 217 1.69 5.47 12.58
C ALA A 217 2.25 4.12 12.07
N PRO A 218 2.78 3.25 12.95
CA PRO A 218 3.20 1.91 12.56
C PRO A 218 2.07 1.22 11.80
N THR A 219 2.41 0.61 10.67
CA THR A 219 1.40 -0.11 9.89
C THR A 219 1.42 -1.57 10.32
N GLY A 220 0.36 -1.99 10.99
CA GLY A 220 0.07 -3.41 11.20
C GLY A 220 -0.81 -3.94 10.09
N PHE A 221 -0.56 -5.17 9.65
CA PHE A 221 -1.41 -5.93 8.74
C PHE A 221 -1.62 -5.26 7.37
N VAL A 222 -0.65 -5.46 6.48
CA VAL A 222 -0.76 -5.13 5.05
C VAL A 222 -0.80 -6.44 4.26
N VAL A 223 -1.83 -6.62 3.44
CA VAL A 223 -2.03 -7.80 2.61
C VAL A 223 -1.82 -7.44 1.16
N THR A 224 -0.89 -8.13 0.52
CA THR A 224 -0.69 -8.08 -0.94
C THR A 224 -1.04 -9.44 -1.51
N PHE A 225 -1.97 -9.47 -2.46
CA PHE A 225 -2.31 -10.70 -3.17
C PHE A 225 -2.28 -10.46 -4.68
N GLY A 226 -1.99 -11.50 -5.43
CA GLY A 226 -1.81 -11.36 -6.87
C GLY A 226 -1.40 -12.64 -7.58
N ILE A 227 -0.99 -12.47 -8.83
CA ILE A 227 -0.50 -13.54 -9.70
C ILE A 227 1.03 -13.47 -9.80
N TYR A 228 1.66 -14.61 -10.09
CA TYR A 228 3.08 -14.66 -10.45
C TYR A 228 3.29 -15.51 -11.70
N PHE A 229 4.40 -15.27 -12.41
CA PHE A 229 4.78 -15.98 -13.64
C PHE A 229 6.29 -15.89 -13.91
#